data_AF-A0A0N4WU28-F1
#
_entry.id   AF-A0A0N4WU28-F1
#
_cell.length_a   1.000
_cell.length_b   1.000
_cell.length_c   1.000
_cell.angle_alpha   90.00
_cell.angle_beta   90.00
_cell.angle_gamma   90.00
#
_symmetry.space_group_name_H-M   'P 1'
#
loop_
_entity.id
_entity.type
_entity.pdbx_description
1 polymer ?
#
loop_
_entity_poly.entity_id
_entity_poly.type
_entity_poly.pdbx_seq_one_letter_code
_entity_poly.pdbx_strand_id
1 'polypeptide(L)' 'MAIRIGRLFIGTITSRSISTAARQVELDNAMEKIKCDILGLTEARIPYSGSYELPSGTILFHSGAKTAHRGVAFVTTASP' A
#
# COMPACT_ATOMS: atom_id res chain seq x y z
N MET A 1 10.68 3.20 29.93
CA MET A 1 10.42 4.45 29.19
C MET A 1 11.19 4.38 27.89
N ALA A 2 10.50 4.16 26.76
CA ALA A 2 11.14 3.99 25.45
C ALA A 2 10.84 5.24 24.62
N ILE A 3 11.89 5.86 24.09
CA ILE A 3 11.77 6.95 23.12
C ILE A 3 12.22 6.38 21.78
N ARG A 4 11.27 6.14 20.86
CA ARG A 4 11.59 5.98 19.44
C ARG A 4 11.73 7.38 18.85
N ILE A 5 12.97 7.82 18.59
CA ILE A 5 13.24 8.94 17.67
C ILE A 5 13.61 8.34 16.31
N GLY A 6 12.66 7.61 15.71
CA GLY A 6 12.80 7.09 14.35
C GLY A 6 12.28 8.12 13.34
N ARG A 7 12.96 8.29 12.21
CA ARG A 7 12.40 9.01 11.06
C ARG A 7 11.34 8.12 10.42
N LEU A 8 10.15 8.67 10.21
CA LEU A 8 9.07 8.04 9.46
C LEU A 8 9.12 8.52 8.01
N PHE A 9 9.26 7.59 7.07
CA PHE A 9 9.26 7.88 5.64
C PHE A 9 7.90 7.56 5.03
N ILE A 10 7.19 8.61 4.64
CA ILE A 10 5.89 8.52 3.97
C ILE A 10 6.04 8.96 2.52
N GLY A 11 5.64 8.10 1.59
CA GLY A 11 5.61 8.39 0.16
C GLY A 11 4.18 8.37 -0.40
N THR A 12 4.01 8.94 -1.59
CA THR A 12 2.77 8.80 -2.37
C THR A 12 3.08 8.58 -3.85
N ILE A 13 2.35 7.68 -4.51
CA ILE A 13 2.42 7.48 -5.96
C ILE A 13 1.02 7.37 -6.58
N THR A 14 0.90 7.72 -7.86
CA THR A 14 -0.30 7.37 -8.65
C THR A 14 -0.02 6.07 -9.38
N SER A 15 -0.65 4.97 -8.95
CA SER A 15 -0.36 3.64 -9.47
C SER A 15 -1.06 3.32 -10.79
N ARG A 16 -2.00 4.16 -11.21
CA ARG A 16 -2.98 3.95 -12.30
C ARG A 16 -3.90 2.76 -12.12
N SER A 17 -3.42 1.62 -11.63
CA SER A 17 -4.21 0.49 -11.14
C SER A 17 -3.33 -0.54 -10.43
N ILE A 18 -3.79 -1.05 -9.29
CA ILE A 18 -3.27 -2.25 -8.61
C ILE A 18 -4.37 -3.29 -8.38
N SER A 19 -5.40 -3.29 -9.23
CA SER A 19 -6.59 -4.13 -9.06
C SER A 19 -6.35 -5.63 -9.24
N THR A 20 -5.21 -6.02 -9.80
CA THR A 20 -4.86 -7.42 -10.08
C THR A 20 -3.79 -7.92 -9.12
N ALA A 21 -3.84 -9.22 -8.79
CA ALA A 21 -2.84 -9.86 -7.93
C ALA A 21 -1.40 -9.66 -8.47
N ALA A 22 -1.21 -9.76 -9.79
CA ALA A 22 0.10 -9.55 -10.42
C ALA A 22 0.66 -8.13 -10.15
N ARG A 23 -0.18 -7.09 -10.24
CA ARG A 23 0.23 -5.71 -9.94
C ARG A 23 0.50 -5.48 -8.45
N GLN A 24 -0.22 -6.19 -7.59
CA GLN A 24 0.00 -6.11 -6.15
C GLN A 24 1.33 -6.76 -5.75
N VAL A 25 1.70 -7.89 -6.37
CA VAL A 25 3.02 -8.51 -6.20
C VAL A 25 4.13 -7.61 -6.77
N GLU A 26 3.90 -6.96 -7.91
CA GLU A 26 4.85 -5.98 -8.45
C GLU A 26 5.07 -4.80 -7.48
N LEU A 27 3.98 -4.28 -6.90
CA LEU A 27 4.05 -3.24 -5.87
C LEU A 27 4.83 -3.74 -4.63
N ASP A 28 4.56 -4.97 -4.20
CA ASP A 28 5.23 -5.58 -3.05
C ASP A 28 6.76 -5.64 -3.24
N ASN A 29 7.19 -6.13 -4.40
CA ASN A 29 8.61 -6.15 -4.78
C ASN A 29 9.20 -4.73 -4.91
N ALA A 30 8.40 -3.74 -5.30
CA ALA A 30 8.85 -2.35 -5.38
C ALA A 30 9.03 -1.71 -4.00
N MET A 31 8.21 -2.09 -3.02
CA MET A 31 8.29 -1.59 -1.64
C MET A 31 9.65 -1.89 -0.99
N GLU A 32 10.25 -3.06 -1.27
CA GLU A 32 11.60 -3.40 -0.83
C GLU A 32 12.67 -2.39 -1.28
N LYS A 33 12.45 -1.73 -2.43
CA LYS A 33 13.37 -0.76 -3.02
C LYS A 33 13.08 0.68 -2.59
N ILE A 34 11.81 1.05 -2.45
CA ILE A 34 11.37 2.41 -2.11
C ILE A 34 11.73 2.74 -0.65
N LYS A 35 11.76 1.74 0.25
CA LYS A 35 12.13 1.90 1.67
C LYS A 35 11.29 2.95 2.41
N CYS A 36 10.03 3.11 2.04
CA CYS A 36 9.07 3.87 2.83
C CYS A 36 8.40 2.97 3.87
N ASP A 37 8.13 3.54 5.05
CA ASP A 37 7.33 2.87 6.09
C ASP A 37 5.86 2.81 5.68
N ILE A 38 5.39 3.89 5.05
CA ILE A 38 4.03 4.02 4.53
C ILE A 38 4.10 4.55 3.09
N LEU A 39 3.45 3.87 2.15
CA LEU A 39 3.28 4.34 0.79
C LEU A 39 1.80 4.48 0.45
N GLY A 40 1.35 5.71 0.23
CA GLY A 40 0.02 6.00 -0.29
C GLY A 40 -0.06 5.82 -1.81
N LEU A 41 -1.18 5.29 -2.28
CA LEU A 41 -1.46 5.08 -3.69
C LEU A 41 -2.76 5.76 -4.09
N THR A 42 -2.72 6.59 -5.12
CA THR A 42 -3.92 7.09 -5.81
C THR A 42 -4.18 6.28 -7.08
N GLU A 43 -5.43 6.23 -7.50
CA GLU A 43 -5.90 5.38 -8.61
C GLU A 43 -5.60 3.89 -8.40
N ALA A 44 -5.80 3.39 -7.17
CA ALA A 44 -5.59 1.97 -6.87
C ALA A 44 -6.56 1.05 -7.66
N ARG A 45 -7.77 1.55 -7.93
CA ARG A 45 -8.83 0.87 -8.70
C ARG A 45 -9.18 -0.53 -8.16
N ILE A 46 -9.07 -0.73 -6.86
CA ILE A 46 -9.59 -1.93 -6.17
C ILE A 46 -11.05 -1.66 -5.77
N PRO A 47 -12.01 -2.53 -6.12
CA PRO A 47 -13.39 -2.37 -5.68
C PRO A 47 -13.53 -2.48 -4.16
N TYR A 48 -14.47 -1.72 -3.61
CA TYR A 48 -14.83 -1.75 -2.18
C TYR A 48 -13.64 -1.37 -1.26
N SER A 49 -13.88 -1.49 0.05
CA SER A 49 -12.84 -1.26 1.06
C SER A 49 -12.46 -2.57 1.71
N GLY A 50 -11.20 -2.70 2.10
CA GLY A 50 -10.67 -3.91 2.69
C GLY A 50 -9.17 -3.82 2.93
N SER A 51 -8.62 -4.93 3.42
CA SER A 51 -7.20 -5.09 3.62
C SER A 51 -6.79 -6.54 3.41
N TYR A 52 -5.56 -6.75 2.97
CA TYR A 52 -4.94 -8.07 2.91
C TYR A 52 -3.42 -7.96 3.03
N GLU A 53 -2.82 -9.06 3.45
CA GLU A 53 -1.38 -9.20 3.59
C GLU A 53 -0.75 -9.51 2.22
N LEU A 54 0.33 -8.81 1.89
CA LEU A 54 1.16 -9.06 0.72
C LEU A 54 2.24 -10.11 1.06
N PRO A 55 2.84 -10.77 0.06
CA PRO A 55 3.87 -11.79 0.29
C PRO A 55 5.02 -11.37 1.22
N SER A 56 5.41 -10.10 1.22
CA SER A 56 6.44 -9.55 2.11
C SER A 56 6.03 -9.41 3.59
N GLY A 57 4.77 -9.69 3.93
CA GLY A 57 4.18 -9.43 5.25
C GLY A 57 3.75 -7.96 5.45
N THR A 58 3.84 -7.12 4.42
CA THR A 58 3.24 -5.78 4.46
C THR A 58 1.72 -5.87 4.30
N ILE A 59 1.00 -4.91 4.89
CA ILE A 59 -0.46 -4.87 4.81
C ILE A 59 -0.87 -3.80 3.81
N LEU A 60 -1.65 -4.19 2.82
CA LEU A 60 -2.28 -3.30 1.86
C LEU A 60 -3.72 -3.00 2.29
N PHE A 61 -3.99 -1.75 2.63
CA PHE A 61 -5.32 -1.24 2.88
C PHE A 61 -5.83 -0.53 1.63
N HIS A 62 -7.09 -0.74 1.27
CA HIS A 62 -7.69 -0.08 0.12
C HIS A 62 -9.10 0.43 0.43
N SER A 63 -9.48 1.48 -0.31
CA SER A 63 -10.85 1.97 -0.38
C SER A 63 -11.17 2.41 -1.79
N GLY A 64 -12.23 1.85 -2.35
CA GLY A 64 -12.71 2.17 -3.68
C GLY A 64 -14.23 2.01 -3.81
N ALA A 65 -14.77 2.63 -4.85
CA ALA A 65 -16.18 2.48 -5.20
C ALA A 65 -16.44 1.10 -5.84
N LYS A 66 -17.72 0.68 -5.88
CA LYS A 66 -18.15 -0.59 -6.50
C LYS A 66 -17.61 -0.80 -7.92
N THR A 67 -17.51 0.27 -8.71
CA THR A 67 -17.06 0.22 -10.11
C THR A 67 -15.55 0.38 -10.28
N ALA A 68 -14.79 0.57 -9.18
CA ALA A 68 -13.33 0.70 -9.18
C ALA A 68 -12.73 1.79 -10.09
N HIS A 69 -13.52 2.70 -10.66
CA HIS A 69 -13.00 3.82 -11.47
C HIS A 69 -12.10 4.77 -10.65
N ARG A 70 -12.34 4.83 -9.35
CA ARG A 70 -11.57 5.63 -8.38
C ARG A 70 -11.29 4.77 -7.16
N GLY A 71 -10.17 5.04 -6.52
CA GLY A 71 -9.80 4.40 -5.27
C GLY A 71 -8.42 4.84 -4.81
N VAL A 72 -8.22 4.73 -3.51
CA VAL A 72 -6.95 4.94 -2.85
C VAL A 72 -6.54 3.67 -2.12
N ALA A 73 -5.25 3.51 -1.93
CA ALA A 73 -4.71 2.47 -1.08
C ALA A 73 -3.53 3.00 -0.29
N PHE A 74 -3.13 2.32 0.77
CA PHE A 74 -1.83 2.52 1.37
C PHE A 74 -1.26 1.18 1.82
N VAL A 75 0.04 1.05 1.65
CA VAL A 75 0.82 -0.08 2.19
C VAL A 75 1.57 0.41 3.41
N THR A 76 1.58 -0.41 4.46
CA THR A 76 2.39 -0.20 5.66
C THR A 76 3.19 -1.46 5.93
N THR A 77 4.42 -1.29 6.39
CA THR A 77 5.14 -2.39 7.03
C THR A 77 4.39 -2.78 8.30
N ALA A 78 4.21 -4.09 8.51
CA ALA A 78 3.81 -4.56 9.82
C ALA A 78 4.95 -4.18 10.79
N SER A 79 4.66 -3.31 11.77
CA SER A 79 5.62 -3.10 12.84
C SER A 79 5.86 -4.46 13.52
N PRO A 80 7.11 -4.86 13.80
CA PRO A 80 7.34 -5.87 14.82
C PRO A 80 6.78 -5.42 16.17
#